data_AF-A0A9P6GE95-F1
#
_entry.id   AF-A0A9P6GE95-F1
#
_cell.length_a   1.000
_cell.length_b   1.000
_cell.length_c   1.000
_cell.angle_alpha   90.00
_cell.angle_beta   90.00
_cell.angle_gamma   90.00
#
_symmetry.space_group_name_H-M   'P 1'
#
loop_
_entity.id
_entity.type
_entity.pdbx_description
1 polymer ?
#
loop_
_entity_poly.entity_id
_entity_poly.type
_entity_poly.pdbx_seq_one_letter_code
_entity_poly.pdbx_strand_id
1 'polypeptide(L)'
;MTYLLPPTGRMKNKILPSDFACKETQRNQNYTDHSPMLVVRPNDHIRLLYQENGHATRIEDDPNRNGTSGTVTVVGTRHATSTDTLQDILDSSSARYHATTHISSFDDGVCYQANGTPEALKRQRQSQRPRLEMEGPDLWCGQDFVVPGSLQSRDIYTVYWIWNFDGLASTERYTTCLDVLVSG
;
A
#
# COMPACT_ATOMS: atom_id res chain seq x y z
N MET A 1 3.04 5.83 -7.08
CA MET A 1 2.71 5.17 -8.37
C MET A 1 1.91 3.92 -8.04
N THR A 2 0.62 3.88 -8.35
CA THR A 2 -0.24 2.71 -8.12
C THR A 2 -0.40 1.89 -9.41
N TYR A 3 -0.68 0.59 -9.25
CA TYR A 3 -1.02 -0.33 -10.34
C TYR A 3 -2.41 -0.90 -10.10
N LEU A 4 -3.34 -0.62 -11.03
CA LEU A 4 -4.74 -1.02 -10.93
C LEU A 4 -4.95 -2.42 -11.53
N LEU A 5 -5.58 -3.29 -10.75
CA LEU A 5 -6.05 -4.61 -11.15
C LEU A 5 -7.56 -4.75 -10.87
N PRO A 6 -8.35 -5.30 -11.80
CA PRO A 6 -7.97 -5.59 -13.18
C PRO A 6 -7.66 -4.30 -13.98
N PRO A 7 -6.79 -4.35 -14.99
CA PRO A 7 -6.47 -3.20 -15.83
C PRO A 7 -7.70 -2.73 -16.62
N THR A 8 -7.71 -1.43 -16.93
CA THR A 8 -8.77 -0.79 -17.72
C THR A 8 -9.02 -1.52 -19.04
N GLY A 9 -10.30 -1.70 -19.39
CA GLY A 9 -10.70 -2.39 -20.63
C GLY A 9 -10.84 -3.92 -20.49
N ARG A 10 -10.46 -4.51 -19.35
CA ARG A 10 -10.81 -5.90 -19.03
C ARG A 10 -12.25 -6.00 -18.49
N MET A 11 -12.86 -7.18 -18.61
CA MET A 11 -14.10 -7.51 -17.90
C MET A 11 -14.00 -7.09 -16.43
N LYS A 12 -15.00 -6.33 -15.97
CA LYS A 12 -15.12 -5.83 -14.60
C LYS A 12 -15.00 -7.01 -13.62
N ASN A 13 -14.21 -6.86 -12.57
CA ASN A 13 -14.05 -7.78 -11.43
C ASN A 13 -13.26 -9.07 -11.68
N LYS A 14 -12.55 -9.20 -12.81
CA LYS A 14 -11.78 -10.41 -13.09
C LYS A 14 -10.27 -10.19 -12.99
N ILE A 15 -9.70 -10.57 -11.86
CA ILE A 15 -8.25 -10.75 -11.69
C ILE A 15 -7.87 -12.15 -12.18
N LEU A 16 -6.86 -12.21 -13.03
CA LEU A 16 -6.35 -13.44 -13.63
C LEU A 16 -5.14 -13.96 -12.83
N PRO A 17 -4.88 -15.28 -12.86
CA PRO A 17 -3.66 -15.84 -12.27
C PRO A 17 -2.38 -15.24 -12.87
N SER A 18 -2.42 -14.76 -14.11
CA SER A 18 -1.28 -14.13 -14.78
C SER A 18 -1.12 -12.63 -14.47
N ASP A 19 -1.97 -12.05 -13.61
CA ASP A 19 -1.83 -10.65 -13.23
C ASP A 19 -0.68 -10.49 -12.23
N PHE A 20 0.39 -9.84 -12.69
CA PHE A 20 1.52 -9.47 -11.85
C PHE A 20 1.08 -8.59 -10.68
N ALA A 21 1.71 -8.73 -9.52
CA ALA A 21 1.44 -7.85 -8.39
C ALA A 21 2.05 -6.46 -8.57
N CYS A 22 3.18 -6.35 -9.27
CA CYS A 22 3.87 -5.08 -9.47
C CYS A 22 3.62 -4.48 -10.86
N LYS A 23 3.56 -3.14 -10.92
CA LYS A 23 3.70 -2.42 -12.19
C LYS A 23 5.00 -2.84 -12.87
N GLU A 24 5.04 -2.85 -14.20
CA GLU A 24 6.24 -3.19 -14.98
C GLU A 24 7.49 -2.44 -14.49
N THR A 25 7.36 -1.14 -14.20
CA THR A 25 8.44 -0.28 -13.69
C THR A 25 8.89 -0.58 -12.25
N GLN A 26 8.22 -1.50 -11.57
CA GLN A 26 8.48 -1.90 -10.17
C GLN A 26 8.85 -3.38 -10.04
N ARG A 27 8.94 -4.12 -11.15
CA ARG A 27 9.30 -5.56 -11.15
C ARG A 27 10.80 -5.80 -11.05
N ASN A 28 11.59 -4.78 -11.34
CA ASN A 28 13.05 -4.84 -11.34
C ASN A 28 13.59 -3.69 -10.49
N GLN A 29 14.79 -3.89 -9.95
CA GLN A 29 15.48 -2.95 -9.05
C GLN A 29 16.07 -1.76 -9.80
N ASN A 30 15.22 -0.88 -10.33
CA ASN A 30 15.62 0.30 -11.10
C ASN A 30 15.56 1.58 -10.25
N TYR A 31 16.29 1.57 -9.14
CA TYR A 31 16.35 2.71 -8.21
C TYR A 31 17.15 3.87 -8.79
N THR A 32 16.77 5.09 -8.38
CA THR A 32 17.47 6.32 -8.78
C THR A 32 17.80 7.13 -7.53
N ASP A 33 18.68 8.12 -7.66
CA ASP A 33 19.00 9.02 -6.54
C ASP A 33 17.77 9.78 -6.01
N HIS A 34 16.78 10.01 -6.87
CA HIS A 34 15.51 10.66 -6.50
C HIS A 34 14.47 9.69 -5.91
N SER A 35 14.69 8.38 -6.02
CA SER A 35 13.82 7.33 -5.47
C SER A 35 14.67 6.12 -5.09
N PRO A 36 15.54 6.26 -4.06
CA PRO A 36 16.43 5.18 -3.63
C PRO A 36 15.65 4.12 -2.84
N MET A 37 16.26 2.94 -2.66
CA MET A 37 15.79 2.00 -1.64
C MET A 37 15.89 2.63 -0.26
N LEU A 38 14.87 2.42 0.57
CA LEU A 38 14.94 2.75 1.97
C LEU A 38 15.96 1.81 2.65
N VAL A 39 16.89 2.37 3.41
CA VAL A 39 17.85 1.59 4.19
C VAL A 39 17.29 1.38 5.60
N VAL A 40 17.26 0.15 6.05
CA VAL A 40 16.59 -0.28 7.28
C VAL A 40 17.50 -1.20 8.09
N ARG A 41 17.17 -1.44 9.36
CA ARG A 41 17.75 -2.50 10.19
C ARG A 41 16.70 -3.55 10.54
N PRO A 42 17.12 -4.77 10.90
CA PRO A 42 16.21 -5.77 11.44
C PRO A 42 15.44 -5.22 12.65
N ASN A 43 14.13 -5.45 12.70
CA ASN A 43 13.17 -4.92 13.68
C ASN A 43 12.86 -3.42 13.60
N ASP A 44 13.31 -2.71 12.57
CA ASP A 44 12.85 -1.33 12.36
C ASP A 44 11.33 -1.30 12.10
N HIS A 45 10.70 -0.24 12.61
CA HIS A 45 9.31 0.08 12.31
C HIS A 45 9.26 1.00 11.08
N ILE A 46 8.53 0.59 10.06
CA ILE A 46 8.35 1.35 8.83
C ILE A 46 6.89 1.76 8.72
N ARG A 47 6.64 3.04 8.41
CA ARG A 47 5.32 3.54 8.04
C ARG A 47 5.25 3.75 6.53
N LEU A 48 4.33 3.04 5.88
CA LEU A 48 3.95 3.30 4.50
C LEU A 48 2.95 4.45 4.49
N LEU A 49 3.18 5.44 3.63
CA LEU A 49 2.31 6.61 3.50
C LEU A 49 1.65 6.65 2.12
N TYR A 50 0.35 6.95 2.08
CA TYR A 50 -0.44 6.98 0.86
C TYR A 50 -1.58 8.00 0.94
N GLN A 51 -1.91 8.61 -0.20
CA GLN A 51 -2.95 9.61 -0.30
C GLN A 51 -4.33 8.96 -0.31
N GLU A 52 -5.27 9.53 0.45
CA GLU A 52 -6.65 9.01 0.50
C GLU A 52 -7.46 9.36 -0.75
N ASN A 53 -7.14 10.46 -1.45
CA ASN A 53 -7.79 10.89 -2.69
C ASN A 53 -9.34 10.88 -2.64
N GLY A 54 -9.91 11.23 -1.47
CA GLY A 54 -11.34 11.24 -1.21
C GLY A 54 -11.94 9.89 -0.82
N HIS A 55 -11.16 8.81 -0.74
CA HIS A 55 -11.65 7.50 -0.33
C HIS A 55 -11.85 7.35 1.18
N ALA A 56 -11.44 8.32 1.99
CA ALA A 56 -11.73 8.42 3.42
C ALA A 56 -12.66 9.62 3.70
N THR A 57 -12.30 10.84 3.30
CA THR A 57 -13.04 12.05 3.73
C THR A 57 -14.16 12.50 2.79
N ARG A 58 -14.31 11.87 1.62
CA ARG A 58 -15.46 12.07 0.70
C ARG A 58 -16.32 10.83 0.55
N ILE A 59 -16.24 9.92 1.52
CA ILE A 59 -16.87 8.62 1.41
C ILE A 59 -18.40 8.71 1.36
N GLU A 60 -18.96 9.67 2.10
CA GLU A 60 -20.39 9.99 2.13
C GLU A 60 -20.88 10.64 0.82
N ASP A 61 -19.96 11.22 0.03
CA ASP A 61 -20.30 11.86 -1.23
C ASP A 61 -20.49 10.83 -2.36
N ASP A 62 -20.05 9.58 -2.18
CA ASP A 62 -20.26 8.50 -3.14
C ASP A 62 -21.34 7.51 -2.65
N PRO A 63 -22.59 7.65 -3.13
CA PRO A 63 -23.70 6.79 -2.71
C PRO A 63 -23.50 5.32 -3.10
N ASN A 64 -22.53 4.99 -3.96
CA ASN A 64 -22.23 3.62 -4.37
C ASN A 64 -21.17 2.94 -3.50
N ARG A 65 -20.55 3.64 -2.52
CA ARG A 65 -19.42 3.14 -1.73
C ARG A 65 -19.79 2.53 -0.37
N ASN A 66 -21.06 2.51 0.02
CA ASN A 66 -21.52 1.96 1.31
C ASN A 66 -20.70 2.43 2.54
N GLY A 67 -20.04 3.58 2.46
CA GLY A 67 -19.20 4.08 3.56
C GLY A 67 -17.92 3.28 3.83
N THR A 68 -17.37 2.49 2.90
CA THR A 68 -16.09 1.76 3.13
C THR A 68 -14.93 2.21 2.25
N SER A 69 -13.78 2.44 2.88
CA SER A 69 -12.51 2.76 2.22
C SER A 69 -11.74 1.51 1.80
N GLY A 70 -12.21 0.32 2.14
CA GLY A 70 -11.52 -0.94 1.90
C GLY A 70 -10.38 -1.21 2.89
N THR A 71 -9.56 -2.22 2.58
CA THR A 71 -8.46 -2.68 3.44
C THR A 71 -7.14 -2.67 2.70
N VAL A 72 -6.05 -2.47 3.43
CA VAL A 72 -4.70 -2.62 2.92
C VAL A 72 -4.05 -3.85 3.53
N THR A 73 -3.53 -4.72 2.66
CA THR A 73 -2.68 -5.85 3.01
C THR A 73 -1.24 -5.50 2.62
N VAL A 74 -0.34 -5.54 3.60
CA VAL A 74 1.10 -5.44 3.41
C VAL A 74 1.69 -6.84 3.53
N VAL A 75 2.38 -7.29 2.48
CA VAL A 75 3.03 -8.60 2.40
C VAL A 75 4.51 -8.42 2.10
N GLY A 76 5.39 -9.18 2.73
CA GLY A 76 6.83 -9.00 2.54
C GLY A 76 7.62 -10.29 2.41
N THR A 77 8.65 -10.26 1.56
CA THR A 77 9.50 -11.42 1.26
C THR A 77 10.93 -11.01 0.89
N ARG A 78 11.88 -11.92 1.14
CA ARG A 78 13.26 -11.86 0.61
C ARG A 78 13.45 -12.63 -0.70
N HIS A 79 12.37 -13.21 -1.21
CA HIS A 79 12.37 -14.12 -2.35
C HIS A 79 11.51 -13.58 -3.49
N ALA A 80 11.39 -12.26 -3.64
CA ALA A 80 10.60 -11.67 -4.72
C ALA A 80 11.19 -12.00 -6.10
N THR A 81 10.34 -12.10 -7.11
CA THR A 81 10.75 -12.18 -8.52
C THR A 81 10.01 -11.17 -9.36
N SER A 82 10.58 -10.85 -10.53
CA SER A 82 9.95 -9.96 -11.51
C SER A 82 8.65 -10.51 -12.09
N THR A 83 8.28 -11.75 -11.80
CA THR A 83 7.08 -12.43 -12.29
C THR A 83 6.04 -12.73 -11.21
N ASP A 84 6.23 -12.20 -10.00
CA ASP A 84 5.30 -12.47 -8.89
C ASP A 84 3.88 -11.99 -9.24
N THR A 85 2.91 -12.88 -9.08
CA THR A 85 1.51 -12.60 -9.36
C THR A 85 0.77 -12.20 -8.10
N LEU A 86 -0.29 -11.43 -8.26
CA LEU A 86 -1.12 -11.02 -7.12
C LEU A 86 -1.74 -12.25 -6.42
N GLN A 87 -2.12 -13.28 -7.18
CA GLN A 87 -2.68 -14.50 -6.60
C GLN A 87 -1.65 -15.27 -5.77
N ASP A 88 -0.41 -15.39 -6.26
CA ASP A 88 0.66 -16.09 -5.52
C ASP A 88 1.01 -15.38 -4.20
N ILE A 89 0.98 -14.05 -4.19
CA ILE A 89 1.30 -13.24 -2.99
C ILE A 89 0.17 -13.30 -1.95
N LEU A 90 -1.08 -13.43 -2.39
CA LEU A 90 -2.24 -13.53 -1.51
C LEU A 90 -2.52 -14.97 -1.05
N ASP A 91 -1.86 -15.97 -1.63
CA ASP A 91 -1.97 -17.36 -1.20
C ASP A 91 -1.25 -17.58 0.12
N SER A 92 -2.02 -17.56 1.21
CA SER A 92 -1.55 -17.80 2.58
C SER A 92 -0.82 -19.13 2.81
N SER A 93 -0.95 -20.11 1.90
CA SER A 93 -0.22 -21.39 1.99
C SER A 93 1.23 -21.27 1.48
N SER A 94 1.56 -20.18 0.78
CA SER A 94 2.87 -19.93 0.23
C SER A 94 3.87 -19.49 1.30
N ALA A 95 4.77 -20.39 1.70
CA ALA A 95 5.88 -20.05 2.60
C ALA A 95 6.83 -18.98 2.04
N ARG A 96 6.70 -18.63 0.76
CA ARG A 96 7.53 -17.62 0.08
C ARG A 96 7.17 -16.20 0.50
N TYR A 97 5.91 -15.87 0.78
CA TYR A 97 5.46 -14.47 0.83
C TYR A 97 5.08 -13.92 2.22
N HIS A 98 5.12 -14.71 3.28
CA HIS A 98 4.54 -14.27 4.55
C HIS A 98 5.56 -14.10 5.69
N ALA A 99 6.77 -13.63 5.37
CA ALA A 99 7.72 -13.22 6.42
C ALA A 99 7.17 -12.02 7.22
N THR A 100 6.40 -11.15 6.55
CA THR A 100 5.57 -10.11 7.17
C THR A 100 4.19 -10.13 6.50
N THR A 101 3.12 -10.08 7.30
CA THR A 101 1.76 -9.86 6.79
C THR A 101 0.98 -9.02 7.78
N HIS A 102 0.53 -7.84 7.33
CA HIS A 102 -0.31 -6.93 8.12
C HIS A 102 -1.52 -6.50 7.31
N ILE A 103 -2.70 -6.59 7.91
CA ILE A 103 -3.96 -6.15 7.30
C ILE A 103 -4.54 -5.05 8.19
N SER A 104 -4.89 -3.91 7.60
CA SER A 104 -5.56 -2.81 8.28
C SER A 104 -6.61 -2.16 7.39
N SER A 105 -7.43 -1.29 7.97
CA SER A 105 -8.23 -0.35 7.19
C SER A 105 -7.32 0.53 6.32
N PHE A 106 -7.78 0.89 5.12
CA PHE A 106 -7.14 1.94 4.31
C PHE A 106 -7.23 3.31 4.99
N ASP A 107 -8.38 3.57 5.61
CA ASP A 107 -8.57 4.74 6.45
C ASP A 107 -7.93 4.51 7.83
N ASP A 108 -6.86 5.24 8.14
CA ASP A 108 -6.16 5.17 9.44
C ASP A 108 -6.84 6.00 10.54
N GLY A 109 -7.95 6.66 10.22
CA GLY A 109 -8.78 7.43 11.14
C GLY A 109 -8.28 8.85 11.43
N VAL A 110 -7.08 9.21 10.97
CA VAL A 110 -6.49 10.55 11.20
C VAL A 110 -6.15 11.28 9.90
N CYS A 111 -5.86 10.55 8.82
CA CYS A 111 -5.54 11.13 7.52
C CYS A 111 -6.70 11.90 6.91
N TYR A 112 -6.39 12.88 6.07
CA TYR A 112 -7.39 13.66 5.37
C TYR A 112 -6.82 14.29 4.11
N GLN A 113 -7.68 14.47 3.12
CA GLN A 113 -7.50 15.42 2.03
C GLN A 113 -8.16 16.75 2.43
N ALA A 114 -7.45 17.87 2.28
CA ALA A 114 -7.95 19.21 2.60
C ALA A 114 -8.97 19.71 1.58
N ASN A 115 -10.13 19.06 1.56
CA ASN A 115 -11.15 19.21 0.53
C ASN A 115 -12.43 19.92 1.02
N GLY A 116 -12.46 20.36 2.28
CA GLY A 116 -13.55 21.12 2.88
C GLY A 116 -14.76 20.30 3.36
N THR A 117 -14.75 18.96 3.25
CA THR A 117 -15.85 18.14 3.78
C THR A 117 -15.90 18.21 5.32
N PRO A 118 -17.07 17.95 5.94
CA PRO A 118 -17.18 17.92 7.40
C PRO A 118 -16.18 16.96 8.07
N GLU A 119 -15.93 15.80 7.46
CA GLU A 119 -14.98 14.81 7.99
C GLU A 119 -13.53 15.30 7.86
N ALA A 120 -13.13 15.89 6.73
CA ALA A 120 -11.80 16.50 6.59
C ALA A 120 -11.56 17.61 7.61
N LEU A 121 -12.53 18.52 7.78
CA LEU A 121 -12.46 19.60 8.77
C LEU A 121 -12.39 19.06 10.20
N LYS A 122 -13.09 17.98 10.50
CA LYS A 122 -13.04 17.29 11.80
C LYS A 122 -11.65 16.72 12.08
N ARG A 123 -11.06 16.00 11.13
CA ARG A 123 -9.71 15.42 11.26
C ARG A 123 -8.60 16.47 11.34
N GLN A 124 -8.78 17.60 10.64
CA GLN A 124 -7.86 18.75 10.73
C GLN A 124 -7.73 19.33 12.15
N ARG A 125 -8.74 19.12 13.01
CA ARG A 125 -8.74 19.59 14.42
C ARG A 125 -8.20 18.56 15.42
N GLN A 126 -7.91 17.34 14.99
CA GLN A 126 -7.35 16.30 15.85
C GLN A 126 -5.85 16.50 16.05
N SER A 127 -5.27 15.80 17.04
CA SER A 127 -3.82 15.73 17.18
C SER A 127 -3.23 14.98 15.98
N GLN A 128 -2.25 15.60 15.32
CA GLN A 128 -1.63 15.06 14.11
C GLN A 128 -0.14 14.84 14.31
N ARG A 129 0.42 13.90 13.54
CA ARG A 129 1.86 13.86 13.34
C ARG A 129 2.34 15.11 12.60
N PRO A 130 3.64 15.45 12.67
CA PRO A 130 4.21 16.46 11.79
C PRO A 130 3.91 16.14 10.31
N ARG A 131 3.49 17.17 9.56
CA ARG A 131 3.30 17.07 8.12
C ARG A 131 4.66 17.03 7.42
N LEU A 132 4.76 16.19 6.40
CA LEU A 132 5.86 16.22 5.45
C LEU A 132 5.55 17.29 4.40
N GLU A 133 6.58 18.00 3.94
CA GLU A 133 6.42 19.07 2.94
C GLU A 133 5.68 18.57 1.68
N MET A 134 5.98 17.33 1.25
CA MET A 134 5.36 16.68 0.09
C MET A 134 3.86 16.42 0.22
N GLU A 135 3.29 16.49 1.43
CA GLU A 135 1.85 16.31 1.65
C GLU A 135 1.06 17.58 1.35
N GLY A 136 1.72 18.74 1.28
CA GLY A 136 1.06 20.02 1.09
C GLY A 136 -0.01 20.27 2.16
N PRO A 137 -1.27 20.56 1.78
CA PRO A 137 -2.34 20.82 2.73
C PRO A 137 -2.94 19.54 3.34
N ASP A 138 -2.63 18.37 2.77
CA ASP A 138 -3.20 17.08 3.17
C ASP A 138 -2.42 16.45 4.33
N LEU A 139 -2.98 15.38 4.88
CA LEU A 139 -2.27 14.43 5.75
C LEU A 139 -2.49 13.03 5.19
N TRP A 140 -1.43 12.38 4.72
CA TRP A 140 -1.50 11.06 4.09
C TRP A 140 -1.80 9.98 5.14
N CYS A 141 -2.62 9.01 4.73
CA CYS A 141 -2.87 7.81 5.52
C CYS A 141 -1.60 7.00 5.63
N GLY A 142 -1.52 6.18 6.67
CA GLY A 142 -0.42 5.25 6.77
C GLY A 142 -0.71 3.97 7.51
N GLN A 143 0.12 3.00 7.19
CA GLN A 143 0.10 1.68 7.79
C GLN A 143 1.53 1.33 8.20
N ASP A 144 1.68 0.85 9.42
CA ASP A 144 2.97 0.45 9.96
C ASP A 144 3.20 -1.05 9.76
N PHE A 145 4.45 -1.44 9.57
CA PHE A 145 4.90 -2.82 9.67
C PHE A 145 6.30 -2.89 10.29
N VAL A 146 6.66 -4.08 10.77
CA VAL A 146 7.99 -4.33 11.35
C VAL A 146 8.82 -5.14 10.37
N VAL A 147 10.06 -4.71 10.15
CA VAL A 147 11.04 -5.45 9.35
C VAL A 147 11.40 -6.75 10.09
N PRO A 148 11.34 -7.93 9.45
CA PRO A 148 11.68 -9.17 10.14
C PRO A 148 13.09 -9.14 10.76
N GLY A 149 13.18 -9.47 12.05
CA GLY A 149 14.44 -9.52 12.78
C GLY A 149 15.43 -10.57 12.26
N SER A 150 14.98 -11.50 11.42
CA SER A 150 15.78 -12.57 10.81
C SER A 150 16.54 -12.14 9.55
N LEU A 151 16.28 -10.94 9.02
CA LEU A 151 17.00 -10.43 7.85
C LEU A 151 18.45 -10.10 8.18
N GLN A 152 19.33 -10.29 7.21
CA GLN A 152 20.76 -10.08 7.34
C GLN A 152 21.22 -8.83 6.59
N SER A 153 22.40 -8.31 6.95
CA SER A 153 23.01 -7.19 6.22
C SER A 153 23.14 -7.53 4.73
N ARG A 154 22.79 -6.57 3.87
CA ARG A 154 22.69 -6.67 2.41
C ARG A 154 21.52 -7.48 1.86
N ASP A 155 20.65 -8.03 2.71
CA ASP A 155 19.37 -8.55 2.23
C ASP A 155 18.56 -7.42 1.58
N ILE A 156 17.92 -7.75 0.48
CA ILE A 156 16.87 -6.91 -0.12
C ILE A 156 15.53 -7.55 0.22
N TYR A 157 14.65 -6.77 0.82
CA TYR A 157 13.34 -7.21 1.24
C TYR A 157 12.26 -6.45 0.47
N THR A 158 11.50 -7.18 -0.32
CA THR A 158 10.42 -6.61 -1.13
C THR A 158 9.14 -6.59 -0.31
N VAL A 159 8.46 -5.44 -0.37
CA VAL A 159 7.18 -5.19 0.28
C VAL A 159 6.13 -4.89 -0.78
N TYR A 160 5.05 -5.66 -0.72
CA TYR A 160 3.84 -5.50 -1.51
C TYR A 160 2.80 -4.76 -0.68
N TRP A 161 2.45 -3.55 -1.11
CA TRP A 161 1.30 -2.81 -0.60
C TRP A 161 0.11 -3.10 -1.52
N ILE A 162 -0.96 -3.67 -0.97
CA ILE A 162 -2.14 -4.12 -1.73
C ILE A 162 -3.38 -3.52 -1.09
N TRP A 163 -4.00 -2.55 -1.74
CA TRP A 163 -5.28 -2.00 -1.32
C TRP A 163 -6.42 -2.73 -2.04
N ASN A 164 -7.21 -3.45 -1.25
CA ASN A 164 -8.46 -4.08 -1.67
C ASN A 164 -9.59 -3.06 -1.52
N PHE A 165 -9.98 -2.46 -2.64
CA PHE A 165 -11.10 -1.53 -2.71
C PHE A 165 -12.36 -2.29 -3.14
N ASP A 166 -13.02 -2.91 -2.17
CA ASP A 166 -14.25 -3.69 -2.38
C ASP A 166 -15.50 -2.79 -2.39
N GLY A 167 -15.55 -1.84 -3.32
CA GLY A 167 -16.80 -1.12 -3.63
C GLY A 167 -17.84 -2.10 -4.18
N LEU A 168 -19.12 -1.90 -3.84
CA LEU A 168 -20.29 -2.79 -4.03
C LEU A 168 -20.43 -3.57 -5.37
N ALA A 169 -19.69 -3.23 -6.42
CA ALA A 169 -19.72 -3.90 -7.71
C ALA A 169 -18.35 -3.97 -8.42
N SER A 170 -17.25 -3.66 -7.74
CA SER A 170 -15.89 -3.57 -8.30
C SER A 170 -14.86 -4.30 -7.42
N THR A 171 -14.24 -5.38 -7.89
CA THR A 171 -13.05 -5.97 -7.26
C THR A 171 -11.83 -5.23 -7.78
N GLU A 172 -11.64 -4.00 -7.31
CA GLU A 172 -10.47 -3.19 -7.65
C GLU A 172 -9.39 -3.42 -6.61
N ARG A 173 -8.19 -3.73 -7.10
CA ARG A 173 -6.98 -3.84 -6.29
C ARG A 173 -5.96 -2.87 -6.81
N TYR A 174 -5.47 -2.02 -5.93
CA TYR A 174 -4.37 -1.13 -6.23
C TYR A 174 -3.14 -1.66 -5.54
N THR A 175 -2.07 -1.87 -6.30
CA THR A 175 -0.84 -2.43 -5.75
C THR A 175 0.33 -1.46 -5.95
N THR A 176 1.33 -1.61 -5.09
CA THR A 176 2.62 -0.94 -5.19
C THR A 176 3.67 -1.86 -4.60
N CYS A 177 4.81 -1.98 -5.29
CA CYS A 177 5.95 -2.72 -4.81
C CYS A 177 7.10 -1.77 -4.53
N LEU A 178 7.81 -2.04 -3.45
CA LEU A 178 9.01 -1.33 -3.02
C LEU A 178 9.99 -2.31 -2.39
N ASP A 179 11.28 -2.03 -2.50
CA ASP A 179 12.29 -2.80 -1.80
C ASP A 179 12.94 -1.95 -0.71
N VAL A 180 13.33 -2.61 0.37
CA VAL A 180 14.17 -2.04 1.42
C VAL A 180 15.49 -2.80 1.49
N LEU A 181 16.57 -2.05 1.69
CA LEU A 181 17.92 -2.59 1.84
C LEU A 181 18.25 -2.72 3.33
N VAL A 182 18.59 -3.93 3.77
CA VAL A 182 18.94 -4.18 5.15
C VAL A 182 20.40 -3.83 5.40
N SER A 183 20.61 -2.90 6.34
CA SER A 183 21.92 -2.50 6.88
C SER A 183 22.22 -3.23 8.19
N GLY A 184 23.51 -3.35 8.49
CA GLY A 184 24.02 -3.94 9.74
C GLY A 184 24.02 -2.98 10.93
#